data_AF-A0A2Z6EX36-F1
#
_entry.id   AF-A0A2Z6EX36-F1
#
_cell.length_a   1.000
_cell.length_b   1.000
_cell.length_c   1.000
_cell.angle_alpha   90.00
_cell.angle_beta   90.00
_cell.angle_gamma   90.00
#
_symmetry.space_group_name_H-M   'P 1'
#
loop_
_entity.id
_entity.type
_entity.pdbx_description
1 polymer ?
#
loop_
_entity_poly.entity_id
_entity_poly.type
_entity_poly.pdbx_seq_one_letter_code
_entity_poly.pdbx_strand_id
1 'polypeptide(L)'
;MQVALAQAQLAEAQAKVVIQTEVQYRDRIKIVKEKGNTIIKEVPIYVNQADTDHFGVNVGFVRHYNAAFSNEPTGSPAEFNRKPAGVSLAEIAEINAFNANICWQWREQALGLRVFYRQLQQTQQSIAAKN
;
A
#
# COMPACT_ATOMS: atom_id res chain seq x y z
N MET A 1 -40.49 7.39 21.53
CA MET A 1 -40.04 8.59 20.80
C MET A 1 -38.56 8.92 21.05
N GLN A 2 -38.12 9.01 22.31
CA GLN A 2 -36.73 9.37 22.66
C GLN A 2 -35.65 8.39 22.14
N VAL A 3 -35.89 7.08 22.22
CA VAL A 3 -34.97 6.04 21.70
C VAL A 3 -34.79 6.12 20.18
N ALA A 4 -35.87 6.32 19.43
CA ALA A 4 -35.80 6.45 17.96
C ALA A 4 -35.01 7.71 17.53
N LEU A 5 -35.14 8.80 18.28
CA LEU A 5 -34.42 10.03 18.03
C LEU A 5 -32.91 9.88 18.30
N ALA A 6 -32.55 9.21 19.40
CA ALA A 6 -31.15 8.88 19.71
C ALA A 6 -30.51 7.94 18.68
N GLN A 7 -31.26 6.96 18.17
CA GLN A 7 -30.80 6.07 17.11
C GLN A 7 -30.56 6.82 15.79
N ALA A 8 -31.46 7.74 15.42
CA ALA A 8 -31.30 8.57 14.22
C ALA A 8 -30.06 9.47 14.32
N GLN A 9 -29.86 10.12 15.48
CA GLN A 9 -28.68 10.95 15.74
C GLN A 9 -27.37 10.14 15.69
N LEU A 10 -27.38 8.91 16.22
CA LEU A 10 -26.22 8.04 16.15
C LEU A 10 -25.89 7.66 14.71
N ALA A 11 -26.89 7.27 13.93
CA ALA A 11 -26.71 6.89 12.52
C ALA A 11 -26.17 8.06 11.69
N GLU A 12 -26.71 9.27 11.90
CA GLU A 12 -26.23 10.49 11.22
C GLU A 12 -24.77 10.79 11.58
N ALA A 13 -24.42 10.73 12.88
CA ALA A 13 -23.07 10.99 13.34
C ALA A 13 -22.07 9.94 12.81
N GLN A 14 -22.45 8.67 12.77
CA GLN A 14 -21.63 7.60 12.20
C GLN A 14 -21.44 7.77 10.68
N ALA A 15 -22.50 8.12 9.94
CA ALA A 15 -22.41 8.38 8.51
C ALA A 15 -21.44 9.53 8.19
N LYS A 16 -21.46 10.59 9.00
CA LYS A 16 -20.51 11.70 8.88
C LYS A 16 -19.06 11.24 9.09
N VAL A 17 -18.81 10.41 10.09
CA VAL A 17 -17.47 9.83 10.35
C VAL A 17 -16.99 8.99 9.18
N VAL A 18 -17.85 8.13 8.61
CA VAL A 18 -17.52 7.32 7.42
C VAL A 18 -17.08 8.22 6.26
N ILE A 19 -17.92 9.18 5.86
CA ILE A 19 -17.66 10.05 4.70
C ILE A 19 -16.38 10.85 4.91
N GLN A 20 -16.23 11.49 6.06
CA GLN A 20 -15.08 12.36 6.32
C GLN A 20 -13.77 11.60 6.32
N THR A 21 -13.73 10.44 6.98
CA THR A 21 -12.49 9.66 7.05
C THR A 21 -12.15 9.00 5.73
N GLU A 22 -13.14 8.53 4.97
CA GLU A 22 -12.94 7.99 3.62
C GLU A 22 -12.36 9.02 2.66
N VAL A 23 -12.98 10.20 2.56
CA VAL A 23 -12.47 11.28 1.70
C VAL A 23 -11.02 11.59 2.06
N GLN A 24 -10.72 11.77 3.35
CA GLN A 24 -9.38 12.13 3.80
C GLN A 24 -8.31 11.11 3.45
N TYR A 25 -8.54 9.80 3.67
CA TYR A 25 -7.49 8.82 3.35
C TYR A 25 -7.37 8.58 1.85
N ARG A 26 -8.46 8.70 1.08
CA ARG A 26 -8.42 8.59 -0.39
C ARG A 26 -7.63 9.73 -1.02
N ASP A 27 -7.77 10.95 -0.50
CA ASP A 27 -6.98 12.10 -0.94
C ASP A 27 -5.48 11.87 -0.68
N ARG A 28 -5.11 11.34 0.49
CA ARG A 28 -3.71 11.01 0.79
C ARG A 28 -3.17 9.90 -0.11
N ILE A 29 -3.96 8.88 -0.39
CA ILE A 29 -3.61 7.81 -1.35
C ILE A 29 -3.34 8.40 -2.73
N LYS A 30 -4.16 9.35 -3.21
CA LYS A 30 -3.95 10.01 -4.51
C LYS A 30 -2.61 10.73 -4.56
N ILE A 31 -2.26 11.50 -3.52
CA ILE A 31 -0.99 12.22 -3.43
C ILE A 31 0.20 11.23 -3.46
N VAL A 32 0.13 10.16 -2.66
CA VAL A 32 1.17 9.12 -2.66
C VAL A 32 1.32 8.48 -4.03
N LYS A 33 0.20 8.13 -4.67
CA LYS A 33 0.19 7.51 -5.99
C LYS A 33 0.86 8.40 -7.04
N GLU A 34 0.56 9.70 -7.05
CA GLU A 34 1.15 10.67 -7.98
C GLU A 34 2.67 10.80 -7.77
N LYS A 35 3.12 10.85 -6.52
CA LYS A 35 4.56 10.85 -6.19
C LYS A 35 5.24 9.56 -6.63
N GLY A 36 4.65 8.40 -6.34
CA GLY A 36 5.18 7.11 -6.76
C GLY A 36 5.24 6.98 -8.28
N ASN A 37 4.22 7.43 -9.00
CA ASN A 37 4.22 7.45 -10.47
C ASN A 37 5.34 8.32 -11.05
N THR A 38 5.70 9.41 -10.36
CA THR A 38 6.83 10.26 -10.76
C THR A 38 8.15 9.49 -10.61
N ILE A 39 8.38 8.86 -9.46
CA ILE A 39 9.59 8.05 -9.20
C ILE A 39 9.71 6.90 -10.21
N ILE A 40 8.62 6.21 -10.53
CA ILE A 40 8.60 5.12 -11.52
C ILE A 40 9.05 5.63 -12.90
N LYS A 41 8.59 6.82 -13.32
CA LYS A 41 9.02 7.44 -14.59
C LYS A 41 10.48 7.86 -14.61
N GLU A 42 11.09 8.10 -13.45
CA GLU A 42 12.48 8.47 -13.32
C GLU A 42 13.44 7.26 -13.35
N VAL A 43 12.93 6.03 -13.29
CA VAL A 43 13.75 4.80 -13.35
C VAL A 43 14.79 4.82 -14.48
N PRO A 44 14.46 5.10 -15.75
CA PRO A 44 15.45 5.10 -16.84
C PRO A 44 16.51 6.20 -16.72
N ILE A 45 16.30 7.22 -15.88
CA ILE A 45 17.28 8.28 -15.60
C ILE A 45 18.35 7.76 -14.65
N TYR A 46 17.97 6.93 -13.67
CA TYR A 46 18.86 6.41 -12.63
C TYR A 46 19.40 5.00 -12.92
N VAL A 47 18.66 4.20 -13.68
CA VAL A 47 19.03 2.84 -14.10
C VAL A 47 18.79 2.76 -15.60
N ASN A 48 19.82 3.08 -16.37
CA ASN A 48 19.72 3.21 -17.82
C ASN A 48 20.10 1.89 -18.54
N GLN A 49 20.08 1.92 -19.87
CA GLN A 49 20.39 0.74 -20.67
C GLN A 49 21.83 0.27 -20.48
N ALA A 50 22.81 1.17 -20.34
CA ALA A 50 24.20 0.79 -20.13
C ALA A 50 24.39 0.05 -18.79
N ASP A 51 23.64 0.43 -17.75
CA ASP A 51 23.62 -0.30 -16.49
C ASP A 51 23.02 -1.71 -16.66
N THR A 52 21.95 -1.82 -17.45
CA THR A 52 21.32 -3.12 -17.76
C THR A 52 22.24 -4.03 -18.58
N ASP A 53 23.06 -3.47 -19.46
CA ASP A 53 24.01 -4.23 -20.27
C ASP A 53 25.22 -4.69 -19.45
N HIS A 54 25.59 -3.93 -18.42
CA HIS A 54 26.77 -4.19 -17.61
C HIS A 54 26.49 -5.05 -16.37
N PHE A 55 25.32 -4.90 -15.76
CA PHE A 55 24.94 -5.54 -14.52
C PHE A 55 23.72 -6.45 -14.68
N GLY A 56 23.69 -7.53 -13.92
CA GLY A 56 22.56 -8.47 -13.94
C GLY A 56 22.39 -9.22 -12.63
N VAL A 57 21.21 -9.84 -12.49
CA VAL A 57 20.89 -10.71 -11.36
C VAL A 57 20.84 -12.18 -11.78
N ASN A 58 21.04 -13.06 -10.80
CA ASN A 58 20.96 -14.50 -11.00
C ASN A 58 19.54 -15.02 -10.80
N VAL A 59 19.24 -16.22 -11.32
CA VAL A 59 17.92 -16.88 -11.15
C VAL A 59 17.52 -17.00 -9.68
N GLY A 60 18.49 -17.21 -8.78
CA GLY A 60 18.24 -17.27 -7.34
C GLY A 60 17.67 -15.98 -6.76
N PHE A 61 18.13 -14.81 -7.23
CA PHE A 61 17.59 -13.51 -6.82
C PHE A 61 16.10 -13.43 -7.18
N VAL A 62 15.74 -13.74 -8.44
CA VAL A 62 14.36 -13.65 -8.93
C VAL A 62 13.46 -14.66 -8.21
N ARG A 63 13.93 -15.90 -8.00
CA ARG A 63 13.18 -16.90 -7.22
C ARG A 63 12.89 -16.43 -5.79
N HIS A 64 13.88 -15.88 -5.12
CA HIS A 64 13.72 -15.41 -3.75
C HIS A 64 12.82 -14.17 -3.67
N TYR A 65 12.99 -13.24 -4.60
CA TYR A 65 12.14 -12.06 -4.75
C TYR A 65 10.66 -12.45 -4.95
N ASN A 66 10.36 -13.32 -5.91
CA ASN A 66 8.99 -13.76 -6.16
C ASN A 66 8.37 -14.48 -4.96
N ALA A 67 9.16 -15.29 -4.25
CA ALA A 67 8.73 -15.97 -3.04
C ALA A 67 8.31 -14.99 -1.93
N ALA A 68 9.03 -13.87 -1.77
CA ALA A 68 8.66 -12.82 -0.83
C ALA A 68 7.32 -12.17 -1.21
N PHE A 69 7.07 -11.92 -2.50
CA PHE A 69 5.80 -11.32 -2.96
C PHE A 69 4.63 -12.30 -2.96
N SER A 70 4.89 -13.61 -3.13
CA SER A 70 3.86 -14.63 -2.98
C SER A 70 3.59 -15.02 -1.52
N ASN A 71 4.41 -14.54 -0.57
CA ASN A 71 4.40 -14.97 0.81
C ASN A 71 4.54 -16.50 0.96
N GLU A 72 5.43 -17.09 0.16
CA GLU A 72 5.71 -18.53 0.17
C GLU A 72 7.21 -18.78 0.37
N PRO A 73 7.62 -19.91 0.98
CA PRO A 73 9.03 -20.27 1.06
C PRO A 73 9.65 -20.44 -0.33
N THR A 74 10.86 -19.90 -0.54
CA THR A 74 11.60 -20.06 -1.82
C THR A 74 11.94 -21.52 -2.15
N GLY A 75 11.92 -22.41 -1.15
CA GLY A 75 12.41 -23.78 -1.22
C GLY A 75 13.94 -23.87 -1.14
N SER A 76 14.48 -25.07 -1.30
CA SER A 76 15.92 -25.31 -1.19
C SER A 76 16.72 -24.58 -2.29
N PRO A 77 17.93 -24.07 -1.95
CA PRO A 77 18.86 -23.59 -2.96
C PRO A 77 19.22 -24.69 -3.97
N ALA A 78 19.41 -24.30 -5.23
CA ALA A 78 19.79 -25.20 -6.30
C ALA A 78 20.90 -24.57 -7.13
N GLU A 79 21.74 -25.40 -7.76
CA GLU A 79 22.89 -24.91 -8.55
C GLU A 79 22.48 -23.97 -9.68
N PHE A 80 21.34 -24.25 -10.34
CA PHE A 80 20.81 -23.40 -11.40
C PHE A 80 20.47 -21.97 -10.94
N ASN A 81 20.35 -21.73 -9.63
CA ASN A 81 20.17 -20.38 -9.08
C ASN A 81 21.33 -19.45 -9.46
N ARG A 82 22.52 -19.97 -9.80
CA ARG A 82 23.69 -19.16 -10.20
C ARG A 82 23.66 -18.71 -11.66
N LYS A 83 22.72 -19.21 -12.48
CA LYS A 83 22.58 -18.80 -13.88
C LYS A 83 22.06 -17.35 -13.99
N PRO A 84 22.36 -16.62 -15.08
CA PRO A 84 21.73 -15.33 -15.36
C PRO A 84 20.21 -15.46 -15.46
N ALA A 85 19.47 -14.50 -14.91
CA ALA A 85 18.01 -14.53 -14.93
C ALA A 85 17.38 -13.97 -16.22
N GLY A 86 18.12 -13.16 -16.98
CA GLY A 86 17.59 -12.45 -18.15
C GLY A 86 16.60 -11.32 -17.82
N VAL A 87 16.43 -10.98 -16.53
CA VAL A 87 15.65 -9.83 -16.06
C VAL A 87 16.57 -8.62 -15.99
N SER A 88 16.16 -7.51 -16.59
CA SER A 88 16.95 -6.28 -16.60
C SER A 88 16.97 -5.60 -15.23
N LEU A 89 18.04 -4.84 -14.93
CA LEU A 89 18.06 -4.01 -13.73
C LEU A 89 16.99 -2.93 -13.76
N ALA A 90 16.70 -2.35 -14.93
CA ALA A 90 15.66 -1.35 -15.10
C ALA A 90 14.27 -1.92 -14.72
N GLU A 91 13.94 -3.13 -15.15
CA GLU A 91 12.70 -3.81 -14.78
C GLU A 91 12.61 -4.05 -13.26
N ILE A 92 13.70 -4.50 -12.63
CA ILE A 92 13.72 -4.71 -11.17
C ILE A 92 13.51 -3.39 -10.42
N ALA A 93 14.15 -2.30 -10.88
CA ALA A 93 14.00 -0.97 -10.30
C ALA A 93 12.55 -0.45 -10.46
N GLU A 94 11.94 -0.65 -11.62
CA GLU A 94 10.56 -0.26 -11.90
C GLU A 94 9.57 -0.99 -11.00
N ILE A 95 9.68 -2.32 -10.91
CA ILE A 95 8.79 -3.13 -10.07
C ILE A 95 9.00 -2.80 -8.59
N ASN A 96 10.24 -2.58 -8.14
CA ASN A 96 10.49 -2.18 -6.76
C ASN A 96 9.88 -0.81 -6.42
N ALA A 97 10.03 0.17 -7.31
CA ALA A 97 9.40 1.49 -7.15
C ALA A 97 7.87 1.40 -7.14
N PHE A 98 7.30 0.57 -8.02
CA PHE A 98 5.87 0.28 -8.04
C PHE A 98 5.39 -0.36 -6.73
N ASN A 99 6.08 -1.38 -6.25
CA ASN A 99 5.72 -2.06 -5.00
C ASN A 99 5.82 -1.12 -3.79
N ALA A 100 6.86 -0.29 -3.72
CA ALA A 100 6.96 0.75 -2.70
C ALA A 100 5.77 1.73 -2.76
N ASN A 101 5.35 2.15 -3.96
CA ASN A 101 4.18 3.01 -4.14
C ASN A 101 2.90 2.35 -3.60
N ILE A 102 2.67 1.07 -3.89
CA ILE A 102 1.52 0.33 -3.35
C ILE A 102 1.58 0.24 -1.83
N CYS A 103 2.76 -0.05 -1.24
CA CYS A 103 2.93 -0.10 0.21
C CYS A 103 2.57 1.24 0.89
N TRP A 104 2.97 2.37 0.30
CA TRP A 104 2.60 3.68 0.83
C TRP A 104 1.08 3.94 0.73
N GLN A 105 0.42 3.49 -0.33
CA GLN A 105 -1.04 3.62 -0.45
C GLN A 105 -1.76 2.78 0.62
N TRP A 106 -1.32 1.54 0.85
CA TRP A 106 -1.85 0.69 1.93
C TRP A 106 -1.61 1.30 3.30
N ARG A 107 -0.45 1.94 3.53
CA ARG A 107 -0.19 2.67 4.77
C ARG A 107 -1.21 3.79 5.00
N GLU A 108 -1.49 4.61 3.99
CA GLU A 108 -2.47 5.71 4.10
C GLU A 108 -3.89 5.18 4.36
N GLN A 109 -4.27 4.09 3.71
CA GLN A 109 -5.54 3.41 3.99
C GLN A 109 -5.60 2.89 5.42
N ALA A 110 -4.58 2.18 5.90
CA ALA A 110 -4.55 1.63 7.26
C ALA A 110 -4.61 2.75 8.33
N LEU A 111 -3.90 3.86 8.12
CA LEU A 111 -3.97 5.03 9.00
C LEU A 111 -5.38 5.66 8.97
N GLY A 112 -6.00 5.77 7.79
CA GLY A 112 -7.38 6.23 7.63
C GLY A 112 -8.38 5.38 8.38
N LEU A 113 -8.33 4.06 8.20
CA LEU A 113 -9.19 3.10 8.89
C LEU A 113 -8.99 3.11 10.41
N ARG A 114 -7.76 3.34 10.89
CA ARG A 114 -7.49 3.51 12.32
C ARG A 114 -8.15 4.76 12.90
N VAL A 115 -8.14 5.87 12.16
CA VAL A 115 -8.84 7.11 12.57
C VAL A 115 -10.35 6.90 12.55
N PHE A 116 -10.87 6.32 11.48
CA PHE A 116 -12.27 5.93 11.33
C PHE A 116 -12.77 5.11 12.52
N TYR A 117 -12.07 4.03 12.86
CA TYR A 117 -12.47 3.13 13.95
C TYR A 117 -12.52 3.87 15.31
N ARG A 118 -11.51 4.71 15.60
CA ARG A 118 -11.47 5.49 16.83
C ARG A 118 -12.62 6.50 16.90
N GLN A 119 -12.91 7.19 15.80
CA GLN A 119 -14.00 8.16 15.76
C GLN A 119 -15.36 7.49 15.92
N LEU A 120 -15.58 6.32 15.30
CA LEU A 120 -16.81 5.56 15.52
C LEU A 120 -17.02 5.17 16.99
N GLN A 121 -15.97 4.69 17.67
CA GLN A 121 -16.03 4.37 19.10
C GLN A 121 -16.39 5.60 19.94
N GLN A 122 -15.77 6.74 19.67
CA GLN A 122 -16.04 8.00 20.37
C GLN A 122 -17.47 8.48 20.13
N THR A 123 -17.95 8.43 18.88
CA THR A 123 -19.34 8.79 18.54
C THR A 123 -20.33 7.94 19.31
N GLN A 124 -20.12 6.62 19.34
CA GLN A 124 -20.98 5.69 20.07
C GLN A 124 -20.99 5.96 21.58
N GLN A 125 -19.82 6.18 22.19
CA GLN A 125 -19.71 6.54 23.62
C GLN A 125 -20.38 7.88 23.92
N SER A 126 -20.23 8.88 23.05
CA SER A 126 -20.79 10.22 23.25
C SER A 126 -22.31 10.25 23.23
N ILE A 127 -22.95 9.41 22.40
CA ILE A 127 -24.41 9.30 22.34
C ILE A 127 -24.90 8.46 23.53
N ALA A 128 -24.19 7.38 23.89
CA ALA A 128 -24.53 6.58 25.06
C ALA A 128 -24.47 7.37 26.38
N ALA A 129 -23.56 8.34 26.50
CA ALA A 129 -23.44 9.20 27.68
C ALA A 129 -24.46 10.35 27.74
N LYS A 130 -25.18 10.63 26.64
CA LYS A 130 -26.19 11.71 26.56
C LYS A 130 -27.62 11.23 26.77
N ASN A 131 -27.83 9.91 26.75
CA ASN A 131 -29.11 9.24 27.03
C ASN A 131 -29.09 8.65 28.44
#